data_AF-A0A6L7VVM8-F1
#
_entry.id   AF-A0A6L7VVM8-F1
#
_cell.length_a   1.000
_cell.length_b   1.000
_cell.length_c   1.000
_cell.angle_alpha   90.00
_cell.angle_beta   90.00
_cell.angle_gamma   90.00
#
_symmetry.space_group_name_H-M   'P 1'
#
loop_
_entity.id
_entity.type
_entity.pdbx_description
1 polymer ?
#
loop_
_entity_poly.entity_id
_entity_poly.type
_entity_poly.pdbx_seq_one_letter_code
_entity_poly.pdbx_strand_id
1 'polypeptide(L)'
;MEWDEYKTICDHPSVLTRWLIEQTLRVCEADSTRLLESILDLVPITKPLGHKGGTTIDMFKTALKREDVAQIVEQVQRAVNADKKTSGPVERDYSHIEKTWLEYLHWCEELPDSDCPSSE
;
A
#
# COMPACT_ATOMS: atom_id res chain seq x y z
N MET A 1 11.38 17.93 -8.51
CA MET A 1 10.52 17.00 -9.24
C MET A 1 9.45 17.81 -9.93
N GLU A 2 9.25 17.56 -11.22
CA GLU A 2 8.17 18.20 -11.98
C GLU A 2 6.82 17.53 -11.69
N TRP A 3 5.72 18.25 -11.91
CA TRP A 3 4.39 17.74 -11.57
C TRP A 3 3.99 16.49 -12.36
N ASP A 4 4.30 16.45 -13.64
CA ASP A 4 3.93 15.31 -14.49
C ASP A 4 4.72 14.05 -14.11
N GLU A 5 6.02 14.22 -13.81
CA GLU A 5 6.89 13.15 -13.30
C GLU A 5 6.34 12.59 -11.98
N TYR A 6 5.97 13.46 -11.03
CA TYR A 6 5.41 13.04 -9.75
C TYR A 6 4.12 12.24 -9.91
N LYS A 7 3.22 12.67 -10.79
CA LYS A 7 1.96 11.96 -11.06
C LYS A 7 2.23 10.57 -11.65
N THR A 8 3.07 10.49 -12.67
CA THR A 8 3.45 9.20 -13.28
C THR A 8 4.03 8.23 -12.26
N ILE A 9 4.85 8.72 -11.32
CA ILE A 9 5.38 7.87 -10.25
C ILE A 9 4.25 7.44 -9.30
N CYS A 10 3.39 8.37 -8.87
CA CYS A 10 2.34 8.08 -7.90
C CYS A 10 1.23 7.16 -8.45
N ASP A 11 1.04 7.13 -9.77
CA ASP A 11 0.06 6.25 -10.43
C ASP A 11 0.56 4.79 -10.53
N HIS A 12 1.80 4.52 -10.14
CA HIS A 12 2.37 3.18 -10.18
C HIS A 12 1.81 2.29 -9.03
N PRO A 13 1.37 1.04 -9.28
CA PRO A 13 0.75 0.18 -8.26
C PRO A 13 1.65 -0.11 -7.04
N SER A 14 2.97 -0.12 -7.24
CA SER A 14 3.95 -0.29 -6.16
C SER A 14 4.27 1.01 -5.41
N VAL A 15 3.53 2.09 -5.62
CA VAL A 15 3.67 3.34 -4.89
C VAL A 15 2.48 3.51 -3.96
N LEU A 16 2.76 3.55 -2.65
CA LEU A 16 1.73 3.54 -1.61
C LEU A 16 1.77 4.84 -0.80
N THR A 17 0.61 5.36 -0.42
CA THR A 17 0.52 6.50 0.49
C THR A 17 0.84 6.07 1.94
N ARG A 18 1.39 7.00 2.73
CA ARG A 18 1.50 6.85 4.20
C ARG A 18 0.16 6.45 4.80
N TRP A 19 -0.90 7.15 4.41
CA TRP A 19 -2.25 6.88 4.91
C TRP A 19 -2.66 5.42 4.66
N LEU A 20 -2.46 4.89 3.45
CA LEU A 20 -2.82 3.51 3.12
C LEU A 20 -2.04 2.53 3.99
N ILE A 21 -0.74 2.73 4.17
CA ILE A 21 0.12 1.88 5.00
C ILE A 21 -0.37 1.91 6.46
N GLU A 22 -0.60 3.09 7.01
CA GLU A 22 -1.09 3.28 8.39
C GLU A 22 -2.49 2.69 8.62
N GLN A 23 -3.38 2.71 7.62
CA GLN A 23 -4.67 2.04 7.74
C GLN A 23 -4.51 0.51 7.66
N THR A 24 -3.62 0.03 6.79
CA THR A 24 -3.35 -1.40 6.62
C THR A 24 -2.74 -2.00 7.90
N LEU A 25 -1.85 -1.27 8.58
CA LEU A 25 -1.27 -1.66 9.87
C LEU A 25 -2.33 -1.99 10.94
N ARG A 26 -3.53 -1.40 10.87
CA ARG A 26 -4.61 -1.63 11.85
C ARG A 26 -5.30 -2.98 11.70
N VAL A 27 -5.13 -3.64 10.56
CA VAL A 27 -5.80 -4.89 10.22
C VAL A 27 -4.84 -6.04 9.96
N CYS A 28 -3.54 -5.76 9.97
CA CYS A 28 -2.51 -6.75 9.70
C CYS A 28 -2.01 -7.50 10.94
N GLU A 29 -1.53 -8.72 10.70
CA GLU A 29 -0.83 -9.58 11.67
C GLU A 29 0.67 -9.24 11.73
N ALA A 30 1.36 -9.72 12.77
CA ALA A 30 2.69 -9.24 13.18
C ALA A 30 3.77 -9.21 12.07
N ASP A 31 3.83 -10.21 11.19
CA ASP A 31 4.84 -10.26 10.13
C ASP A 31 4.56 -9.20 9.04
N SER A 32 3.30 -9.07 8.61
CA SER A 32 2.88 -8.00 7.68
C SER A 32 2.99 -6.62 8.32
N THR A 33 2.75 -6.49 9.62
CA THR A 33 2.96 -5.24 10.37
C THR A 33 4.41 -4.78 10.29
N ARG A 34 5.37 -5.66 10.60
CA ARG A 34 6.81 -5.31 10.54
C ARG A 34 7.24 -4.89 9.14
N LEU A 35 6.75 -5.58 8.12
CA LEU A 35 7.01 -5.22 6.73
C LEU A 35 6.50 -3.81 6.41
N LEU A 36 5.24 -3.53 6.74
CA LEU A 36 4.62 -2.23 6.50
C LEU A 36 5.27 -1.10 7.30
N GLU A 37 5.68 -1.35 8.55
CA GLU A 37 6.46 -0.40 9.36
C GLU A 37 7.80 -0.06 8.69
N SER A 38 8.50 -1.06 8.14
CA SER A 38 9.77 -0.83 7.44
C SER A 38 9.65 0.08 6.22
N ILE A 39 8.47 0.12 5.58
CA ILE A 39 8.18 1.05 4.48
C ILE A 39 8.08 2.49 4.99
N LEU A 40 7.51 2.70 6.18
CA LEU A 40 7.35 4.03 6.77
C LEU A 40 8.68 4.67 7.20
N ASP A 41 9.71 3.84 7.39
CA ASP A 41 11.09 4.27 7.66
C ASP A 41 11.86 4.69 6.40
N LEU A 42 11.31 4.42 5.20
CA LEU A 42 11.91 4.85 3.95
C LEU A 42 11.80 6.37 3.76
N VAL A 43 12.63 6.92 2.90
CA VAL A 43 12.50 8.31 2.47
C VAL A 43 11.34 8.40 1.47
N PRO A 44 10.32 9.26 1.72
CA PRO A 44 9.20 9.41 0.80
C PRO A 44 9.64 10.08 -0.51
N ILE A 45 8.87 9.85 -1.57
CA ILE A 45 9.07 10.47 -2.88
C ILE A 45 9.00 12.00 -2.74
N THR A 46 10.01 12.68 -3.28
CA THR A 46 10.11 14.14 -3.25
C THR A 46 8.93 14.78 -3.95
N LYS A 47 8.13 15.56 -3.21
CA LYS A 47 6.99 16.30 -3.76
C LYS A 47 7.46 17.45 -4.67
N PRO A 48 6.72 17.79 -5.74
CA PRO A 48 6.92 18.99 -6.52
C PRO A 48 6.83 20.27 -5.68
N LEU A 49 7.48 21.34 -6.16
CA LEU A 49 7.38 22.65 -5.51
C LEU A 49 5.93 23.14 -5.49
N GLY A 50 5.47 23.62 -4.33
CA GLY A 50 4.10 24.11 -4.16
C GLY A 50 3.05 23.00 -3.94
N HIS A 51 3.45 21.73 -3.83
CA HIS A 51 2.54 20.65 -3.45
C HIS A 51 1.93 20.93 -2.07
N LYS A 52 0.59 20.89 -1.98
CA LYS A 52 -0.16 21.09 -0.74
C LYS A 52 -0.53 19.74 -0.13
N GLY A 53 -0.42 19.62 1.19
CA GLY A 53 -0.81 18.42 1.95
C GLY A 53 0.27 17.97 2.92
N GLY A 54 -0.16 17.38 4.04
CA GLY A 54 0.70 16.95 5.13
C GLY A 54 1.51 15.69 4.82
N THR A 55 2.02 15.05 5.87
CA THR A 55 2.78 13.79 5.78
C THR A 55 1.90 12.59 5.45
N THR A 56 0.58 12.68 5.67
CA THR A 56 -0.38 11.60 5.36
C THR A 56 -0.46 11.25 3.88
N ILE A 57 -0.08 12.19 3.01
CA ILE A 57 -0.02 12.02 1.55
C ILE A 57 1.41 11.76 1.06
N ASP A 58 2.36 11.50 1.97
CA ASP A 58 3.68 11.03 1.57
C ASP A 58 3.54 9.72 0.80
N MET A 59 4.26 9.60 -0.31
CA MET A 59 4.21 8.43 -1.19
C MET A 59 5.52 7.67 -1.06
N PHE A 60 5.45 6.35 -0.99
CA PHE A 60 6.61 5.46 -0.87
C PHE A 60 6.64 4.51 -2.04
N LYS A 61 7.78 4.43 -2.72
CA LYS A 61 8.03 3.37 -3.68
C LYS A 61 8.38 2.10 -2.90
N THR A 62 7.64 1.04 -3.15
CA THR A 62 7.81 -0.25 -2.49
C THR A 62 8.22 -1.31 -3.51
N ALA A 63 8.86 -2.36 -3.00
CA ALA A 63 9.29 -3.53 -3.75
C ALA A 63 8.93 -4.79 -2.94
N LEU A 64 7.65 -4.91 -2.61
CA LEU A 64 7.13 -6.05 -1.85
C LEU A 64 7.10 -7.29 -2.73
N LYS A 65 7.36 -8.45 -2.12
CA LYS A 65 7.22 -9.74 -2.80
C LYS A 65 5.76 -10.05 -3.02
N ARG A 66 5.46 -10.81 -4.07
CA ARG A 66 4.08 -11.22 -4.39
C ARG A 66 3.42 -11.92 -3.21
N GLU A 67 4.15 -12.79 -2.51
CA GLU A 67 3.66 -13.55 -1.36
C GLU A 67 3.26 -12.63 -0.22
N ASP A 68 4.07 -11.61 0.07
CA ASP A 68 3.78 -10.62 1.11
C ASP A 68 2.53 -9.80 0.74
N VAL A 69 2.41 -9.38 -0.52
CA VAL A 69 1.25 -8.64 -1.01
C VAL A 69 -0.02 -9.50 -0.94
N ALA A 70 0.06 -10.77 -1.34
CA ALA A 70 -1.06 -11.71 -1.25
C ALA A 70 -1.53 -11.91 0.20
N GLN A 71 -0.58 -12.03 1.13
CA GLN A 71 -0.88 -12.16 2.56
C GLN A 71 -1.55 -10.89 3.12
N ILE A 72 -1.10 -9.71 2.72
CA ILE A 72 -1.72 -8.44 3.10
C ILE A 72 -3.14 -8.33 2.54
N VAL A 73 -3.35 -8.69 1.27
CA VAL A 73 -4.69 -8.72 0.65
C VAL A 73 -5.64 -9.60 1.45
N GLU A 74 -5.23 -10.82 1.81
CA GLU A 74 -6.07 -11.73 2.60
C GLU A 74 -6.46 -11.13 3.96
N GLN A 75 -5.51 -10.50 4.66
CA GLN A 75 -5.76 -9.85 5.95
C GLN A 75 -6.74 -8.68 5.83
N VAL A 76 -6.54 -7.82 4.82
CA VAL A 76 -7.45 -6.70 4.52
C VAL A 76 -8.85 -7.21 4.20
N GLN A 77 -8.98 -8.22 3.33
CA GLN A 77 -10.27 -8.83 2.99
C GLN A 77 -10.98 -9.45 4.20
N ARG A 78 -10.23 -10.13 5.08
CA ARG A 78 -10.78 -10.67 6.34
C ARG A 78 -11.33 -9.54 7.22
N ALA A 79 -10.61 -8.43 7.34
CA ALA A 79 -11.06 -7.27 8.11
C ALA A 79 -12.28 -6.58 7.50
N VAL A 80 -12.29 -6.35 6.17
CA VAL A 80 -13.45 -5.81 5.44
C VAL A 80 -14.70 -6.67 5.67
N ASN A 81 -14.54 -8.00 5.59
CA ASN A 81 -15.64 -8.94 5.78
C ASN A 81 -16.11 -9.03 7.23
N ALA A 82 -15.22 -8.84 8.21
CA ALA A 82 -15.59 -8.75 9.62
C ALA A 82 -16.36 -7.45 9.90
N ASP A 83 -15.90 -6.32 9.37
CA ASP A 83 -16.52 -4.99 9.56
C ASP A 83 -17.95 -4.94 8.99
N LYS A 84 -18.13 -5.49 7.77
CA LYS A 84 -19.47 -5.67 7.14
C LYS A 84 -20.44 -6.48 8.01
N LYS A 85 -19.94 -7.39 8.84
CA LYS A 85 -20.77 -8.22 9.75
C LYS A 85 -21.10 -7.53 11.07
N THR A 86 -20.36 -6.48 11.46
CA THR A 86 -20.47 -5.85 12.79
C THR A 86 -21.23 -4.54 12.84
N SER A 87 -21.76 -4.03 11.72
CA SER A 87 -22.66 -2.85 11.64
C SER A 87 -22.23 -1.68 12.55
N GLY A 88 -21.03 -1.15 12.34
CA GLY A 88 -20.55 0.06 13.01
C GLY A 88 -20.15 1.11 11.97
N PRO A 89 -20.45 2.41 12.17
CA PRO A 89 -20.01 3.46 11.27
C PRO A 89 -18.56 3.77 11.62
N VAL A 90 -17.63 3.05 11.02
CA VAL A 90 -16.22 3.44 11.10
C VAL A 90 -15.85 4.06 9.77
N GLU A 91 -15.39 5.30 9.88
CA GLU A 91 -14.84 6.22 8.87
C GLU A 91 -13.57 5.67 8.18
N ARG A 92 -13.51 4.36 7.93
CA ARG A 92 -12.42 3.65 7.26
C ARG A 92 -12.88 3.35 5.85
N ASP A 93 -12.23 3.94 4.86
CA ASP A 93 -12.44 3.63 3.45
C ASP A 93 -11.78 2.28 3.11
N TYR A 94 -12.29 1.22 3.73
CA TYR A 94 -11.82 -0.15 3.50
C TYR A 94 -11.98 -0.58 2.05
N SER A 95 -12.96 -0.03 1.33
CA SER A 95 -13.09 -0.23 -0.12
C SER A 95 -11.88 0.27 -0.87
N HIS A 96 -11.38 1.47 -0.54
CA HIS A 96 -10.19 2.00 -1.17
C HIS A 96 -8.93 1.20 -0.79
N ILE A 97 -8.79 0.81 0.49
CA ILE A 97 -7.66 0.00 0.97
C ILE A 97 -7.62 -1.35 0.25
N GLU A 98 -8.74 -2.09 0.22
CA GLU A 98 -8.86 -3.38 -0.45
C GLU A 98 -8.54 -3.27 -1.94
N LYS A 99 -9.12 -2.26 -2.62
CA LYS A 99 -8.90 -2.04 -4.04
C LYS A 99 -7.42 -1.80 -4.36
N THR A 100 -6.74 -0.92 -3.63
CA THR A 100 -5.33 -0.60 -3.91
C THR A 100 -4.42 -1.82 -3.71
N TRP A 101 -4.67 -2.64 -2.68
CA TRP A 101 -3.89 -3.86 -2.49
C TRP A 101 -4.18 -4.92 -3.57
N LEU A 102 -5.40 -5.02 -4.06
CA LEU A 102 -5.73 -5.90 -5.20
C LEU A 102 -5.07 -5.43 -6.49
N GLU A 103 -5.01 -4.12 -6.76
CA GLU A 103 -4.30 -3.55 -7.90
C GLU A 103 -2.79 -3.84 -7.82
N TYR A 104 -2.18 -3.74 -6.62
CA TYR A 104 -0.79 -4.11 -6.41
C TYR A 104 -0.59 -5.63 -6.62
N LEU A 105 -1.44 -6.48 -6.03
CA LEU A 105 -1.33 -7.92 -6.23
C LEU A 105 -1.41 -8.29 -7.72
N HIS A 106 -2.39 -7.74 -8.43
CA HIS A 106 -2.56 -7.97 -9.86
C HIS A 106 -1.30 -7.56 -10.65
N TRP A 107 -0.74 -6.40 -10.35
CA TRP A 107 0.53 -5.97 -10.94
C TRP A 107 1.66 -6.96 -10.67
N CYS A 108 1.78 -7.48 -9.43
CA CYS A 108 2.78 -8.51 -9.11
C CYS A 108 2.59 -9.82 -9.88
N GLU A 109 1.34 -10.17 -10.24
CA GLU A 109 1.02 -11.37 -11.03
C GLU A 109 1.33 -11.23 -12.51
N GLU A 110 1.32 -9.99 -13.02
CA GLU A 110 1.69 -9.68 -14.41
C GLU A 110 3.20 -9.56 -14.61
N LEU A 111 3.99 -9.51 -13.53
CA LEU A 111 5.45 -9.51 -13.62
C LEU A 111 5.95 -10.91 -14.02
N PRO A 112 6.89 -11.01 -14.98
CA PRO A 112 7.55 -12.28 -15.28
C PRO A 112 8.34 -12.77 -14.06
N ASP A 113 8.41 -14.09 -13.86
CA ASP A 113 9.13 -14.73 -12.73
C ASP A 113 10.58 -14.23 -12.54
N SER A 114 11.19 -13.71 -13.61
CA SER A 114 12.54 -13.13 -13.65
C SER A 114 12.73 -11.82 -12.86
N ASP A 115 11.65 -11.08 -12.56
CA ASP A 115 11.68 -9.79 -11.85
C ASP A 115 11.07 -9.89 -10.43
N CYS A 116 10.65 -11.09 -10.00
CA CYS A 116 10.27 -11.31 -8.62
C CYS A 116 11.55 -11.24 -7.76
N PRO A 117 11.65 -10.33 -6.77
CA PRO A 117 12.84 -10.22 -5.93
C PRO A 117 12.99 -11.52 -5.14
N SER A 118 13.77 -12.42 -5.72
CA SER A 118 14.05 -13.74 -5.20
C SER A 118 14.72 -13.58 -3.85
N SER A 119 14.24 -14.33 -2.87
CA SER A 119 14.90 -14.50 -1.59
C SER A 119 16.29 -15.10 -1.84
N GLU A 120 17.33 -14.27 -1.79
CA GLU A 120 18.63 -14.72 -1.30
C GLU A 120 18.62 -14.77 0.23
#